data_AF-A0A0C9VRW7-F1
#
_entry.id   AF-A0A0C9VRW7-F1
#
_cell.length_a   1.000
_cell.length_b   1.000
_cell.length_c   1.000
_cell.angle_alpha   90.00
_cell.angle_beta   90.00
_cell.angle_gamma   90.00
#
_symmetry.space_group_name_H-M   'P 1'
#
loop_
_entity.id
_entity.type
_entity.pdbx_description
1 polymer ?
#
loop_
_entity_poly.entity_id
_entity_poly.type
_entity_poly.pdbx_seq_one_letter_code
_entity_poly.pdbx_strand_id
1 'polypeptide(L)'
;CIWPVIEGLFPVEHDIIVRTLIFTLAKWHALAKLRLHTESTLNALDNLTTILGRNLRTFANKTCKAWVAYELDRETASRNRRQIANSNKSKDTHAQKITKKAPTVLSKAKRTEFNLSTPKLHLLGHYVPTIRWFGATPGYSTHHVSSSNVI
;
A
#
# COMPACT_ATOMS: atom_id res chain seq x y z
N CYS A 1 -6.95 -15.07 13.62
CA CYS A 1 -5.70 -15.76 13.20
C CYS A 1 -5.87 -16.18 11.74
N ILE A 2 -4.94 -15.85 10.84
CA ILE A 2 -5.03 -16.20 9.40
C ILE A 2 -4.13 -17.38 9.00
N TRP A 3 -3.32 -17.89 9.94
CA TRP A 3 -2.31 -18.91 9.66
C TRP A 3 -2.86 -20.18 8.99
N PRO A 4 -3.96 -20.79 9.47
CA PRO A 4 -4.50 -22.01 8.84
C PRO A 4 -5.01 -21.80 7.41
N VAL A 5 -5.34 -20.56 7.04
CA VAL A 5 -5.90 -20.24 5.71
C VAL A 5 -4.81 -20.11 4.65
N ILE A 6 -3.60 -19.71 5.07
CA ILE A 6 -2.48 -19.43 4.16
C ILE A 6 -1.48 -20.58 4.09
N GLU A 7 -1.60 -21.59 4.95
CA GLU A 7 -0.68 -22.72 4.99
C GLU A 7 -0.91 -23.66 3.80
N GLY A 8 0.12 -23.83 2.96
CA GLY A 8 0.04 -24.70 1.78
C GLY A 8 -0.74 -24.10 0.61
N LEU A 9 -1.09 -22.81 0.69
CA LEU A 9 -1.83 -22.11 -0.37
C LEU A 9 -0.95 -21.85 -1.60
N PHE A 10 0.36 -21.73 -1.42
CA PHE A 10 1.31 -21.42 -2.48
C PHE A 10 2.32 -22.56 -2.69
N PRO A 11 3.02 -22.60 -3.84
CA PRO A 11 4.17 -23.49 -4.01
C PRO A 11 5.22 -23.26 -2.92
N VAL A 12 5.88 -24.34 -2.49
CA VAL A 12 6.76 -24.38 -1.31
C VAL A 12 7.76 -23.21 -1.25
N GLU A 13 8.37 -22.86 -2.39
CA GLU A 13 9.36 -21.77 -2.47
C GLU A 13 8.79 -20.40 -2.06
N HIS A 14 7.52 -20.15 -2.38
CA HIS A 14 6.86 -18.86 -2.18
C HIS A 14 5.99 -18.82 -0.93
N ASP A 15 5.46 -19.97 -0.54
CA ASP A 15 4.62 -20.19 0.64
C ASP A 15 5.32 -19.74 1.93
N ILE A 16 6.60 -20.10 2.09
CA ILE A 16 7.43 -19.62 3.21
C ILE A 16 7.57 -18.09 3.18
N ILE A 17 7.90 -17.52 2.02
CA ILE A 17 8.11 -16.07 1.88
C ILE A 17 6.84 -15.29 2.24
N VAL A 18 5.69 -15.72 1.71
CA VAL A 18 4.39 -15.07 1.93
C VAL A 18 3.98 -15.19 3.38
N ARG A 19 4.03 -16.38 3.98
CA ARG A 19 3.69 -16.57 5.39
C ARG A 19 4.60 -15.77 6.32
N THR A 20 5.91 -15.80 6.09
CA THR A 20 6.87 -15.02 6.88
C THR A 20 6.56 -13.53 6.78
N LEU A 21 6.24 -13.02 5.60
CA LEU A 21 5.86 -11.62 5.41
C LEU A 21 4.57 -11.29 6.17
N ILE A 22 3.50 -12.07 6.01
CA ILE A 22 2.21 -11.86 6.68
C ILE A 22 2.37 -11.87 8.20
N PHE A 23 3.11 -12.85 8.72
CA PHE A 23 3.36 -12.98 10.16
C PHE A 23 4.19 -11.80 10.71
N THR A 24 5.22 -11.38 9.97
CA THR A 24 6.02 -10.21 10.35
C THR A 24 5.18 -8.95 10.36
N LEU A 25 4.32 -8.76 9.35
CA LEU A 25 3.41 -7.63 9.26
C LEU A 25 2.39 -7.62 10.41
N ALA A 26 1.83 -8.79 10.75
CA ALA A 26 0.90 -8.93 11.87
C ALA A 26 1.55 -8.59 13.21
N LYS A 27 2.78 -9.09 13.45
CA LYS A 27 3.57 -8.75 14.65
C LYS A 27 3.90 -7.26 14.71
N TRP A 28 4.38 -6.70 13.60
CA TRP A 28 4.69 -5.28 13.50
C TRP A 28 3.45 -4.42 13.80
N HIS A 29 2.30 -4.76 13.21
CA HIS A 29 1.04 -4.05 13.44
C HIS A 29 0.57 -4.15 14.89
N ALA A 30 0.68 -5.33 15.51
CA ALA A 30 0.34 -5.53 16.91
C ALA A 30 1.19 -4.64 17.84
N LEU A 31 2.51 -4.57 17.60
CA LEU A 31 3.39 -3.68 18.35
C LEU A 31 3.09 -2.21 18.09
N ALA A 32 2.93 -1.80 16.83
CA ALA A 32 2.64 -0.41 16.44
C ALA A 32 1.32 0.13 17.00
N LYS A 33 0.39 -0.76 17.40
CA LYS A 33 -0.93 -0.40 17.94
C LYS A 33 -1.02 -0.54 19.46
N LEU A 34 0.08 -0.85 20.15
CA LEU A 34 0.06 -0.88 21.61
C LEU A 34 -0.33 0.50 22.16
N ARG A 35 -1.21 0.50 23.15
CA ARG A 35 -1.62 1.73 23.85
C ARG A 35 -0.55 2.22 24.83
N LEU A 36 0.32 1.31 25.27
CA LEU A 36 1.42 1.59 26.17
C LEU A 36 2.70 1.04 25.56
N HIS A 37 3.68 1.92 25.38
CA HIS A 37 5.00 1.56 24.89
C HIS A 37 6.02 1.66 26.02
N THR A 38 6.84 0.62 26.14
CA THR A 38 8.09 0.62 26.90
C THR A 38 9.28 0.65 25.94
N GLU A 39 10.48 0.95 26.44
CA GLU A 39 11.71 0.88 25.66
C GLU A 39 11.89 -0.48 24.97
N SER A 40 11.57 -1.58 25.65
CA SER A 40 11.66 -2.92 25.06
C SER A 40 10.69 -3.11 23.88
N THR A 41 9.45 -2.63 23.98
CA THR A 41 8.49 -2.72 22.87
C THR A 41 8.85 -1.83 21.69
N LEU A 42 9.43 -0.65 21.94
CA LEU A 42 9.90 0.27 20.90
C LEU A 42 11.10 -0.31 20.16
N ASN A 43 12.06 -0.88 20.88
CA ASN A 43 13.20 -1.57 20.28
C ASN A 43 12.75 -2.80 19.47
N ALA A 44 11.76 -3.54 19.97
CA ALA A 44 11.17 -4.65 19.21
C ALA A 44 10.46 -4.17 17.93
N LEU A 45 9.74 -3.04 18.00
CA LEU A 45 9.08 -2.45 16.83
C LEU A 45 10.09 -1.96 15.78
N ASP A 46 11.19 -1.33 16.20
CA ASP A 46 12.26 -0.88 15.30
C ASP A 46 12.93 -2.05 14.58
N ASN A 47 13.30 -3.08 15.35
CA ASN A 47 13.87 -4.32 14.83
C ASN A 47 12.91 -5.01 13.85
N LEU A 48 11.62 -5.12 14.19
CA LEU A 48 10.62 -5.69 13.30
C LEU A 48 10.43 -4.84 12.04
N THR A 49 10.56 -3.52 12.11
CA THR A 49 10.46 -2.64 10.92
C THR A 49 11.59 -2.95 9.95
N THR A 50 12.81 -3.15 10.46
CA THR A 50 13.96 -3.55 9.64
C THR A 50 13.76 -4.93 9.01
N ILE A 51 13.28 -5.91 9.79
CA ILE A 51 12.97 -7.27 9.31
C ILE A 51 11.87 -7.23 8.25
N LEU A 52 10.80 -6.47 8.49
CA LEU A 52 9.70 -6.28 7.56
C LEU A 52 10.18 -5.72 6.23
N GLY A 53 11.07 -4.72 6.24
CA GLY A 53 11.70 -4.19 5.03
C GLY A 53 12.50 -5.24 4.25
N ARG A 54 13.24 -6.12 4.92
CA ARG A 54 13.95 -7.25 4.28
C ARG A 54 12.98 -8.27 3.68
N ASN A 55 11.90 -8.60 4.40
CA ASN A 55 10.89 -9.54 3.94
C ASN A 55 10.12 -9.00 2.72
N LEU A 56 9.77 -7.70 2.73
CA LEU A 56 9.14 -7.02 1.60
C LEU A 56 10.03 -7.03 0.36
N ARG A 57 11.32 -6.75 0.51
CA ARG A 57 12.30 -6.84 -0.60
C ARG A 57 12.43 -8.27 -1.13
N THR A 58 12.44 -9.26 -0.25
CA THR A 58 12.50 -10.68 -0.64
C THR A 58 11.24 -11.10 -1.39
N PHE A 59 10.07 -10.72 -0.90
CA PHE A 59 8.78 -10.95 -1.57
C PHE A 59 8.73 -10.29 -2.94
N ALA A 60 9.14 -9.03 -3.05
CA ALA A 60 9.20 -8.32 -4.33
C ALA A 60 10.13 -8.99 -5.34
N ASN A 61 11.33 -9.41 -4.90
CA ASN A 61 12.36 -9.93 -5.79
C ASN A 61 12.18 -11.40 -6.18
N LYS A 62 11.57 -12.22 -5.31
CA LYS A 62 11.39 -13.66 -5.56
C LYS A 62 9.95 -13.97 -5.96
N THR A 63 9.00 -13.63 -5.09
CA THR A 63 7.58 -13.94 -5.30
C THR A 63 7.01 -13.09 -6.43
N CYS A 64 7.01 -11.75 -6.33
CA CYS A 64 6.38 -10.92 -7.36
C CYS A 64 7.01 -11.03 -8.75
N LYS A 65 8.29 -11.43 -8.87
CA LYS A 65 8.93 -11.67 -10.18
C LYS A 65 8.49 -12.98 -10.84
N ALA A 66 8.07 -13.97 -10.05
CA ALA A 66 7.63 -15.28 -10.56
C ALA A 66 6.25 -15.22 -11.22
N TRP A 67 5.39 -14.27 -10.83
CA TRP A 67 4.05 -14.09 -11.42
C TRP A 67 3.91 -12.78 -12.18
N VAL A 68 3.36 -12.86 -13.39
CA VAL A 68 3.00 -11.68 -14.17
C VAL A 68 1.58 -11.25 -13.78
N ALA A 69 1.47 -10.15 -13.04
CA ALA A 69 0.20 -9.54 -12.71
C ALA A 69 -0.18 -8.43 -13.72
N TYR A 70 -1.46 -8.34 -14.02
CA TYR A 70 -2.05 -7.27 -14.84
C TYR A 70 -3.08 -6.50 -14.02
N GLU A 71 -3.33 -5.24 -14.39
CA GLU A 71 -4.49 -4.49 -13.91
C GLU A 71 -5.78 -5.29 -14.12
N LEU A 72 -6.71 -5.21 -13.16
CA LEU A 72 -8.06 -5.72 -13.37
C LEU A 72 -8.78 -4.86 -14.42
N ASP A 73 -9.76 -5.43 -15.10
CA ASP A 73 -10.58 -4.72 -16.11
C ASP A 73 -11.17 -3.42 -15.56
N ARG A 74 -11.60 -3.44 -14.30
CA ARG A 74 -12.13 -2.25 -13.59
C ARG A 74 -11.07 -1.16 -13.43
N GLU A 75 -9.83 -1.52 -13.13
CA GLU A 75 -8.71 -0.59 -12.97
C GLU A 75 -8.29 0.00 -14.31
N THR A 76 -8.18 -0.84 -15.35
CA THR A 76 -7.89 -0.40 -16.72
C THR A 76 -8.98 0.54 -17.25
N ALA A 77 -10.26 0.22 -17.05
CA ALA A 77 -11.37 1.10 -17.44
C ALA A 77 -11.32 2.45 -16.69
N SER A 78 -10.99 2.43 -15.39
CA SER A 78 -10.84 3.66 -14.59
C SER A 78 -9.66 4.52 -15.08
N ARG A 79 -8.52 3.89 -15.41
CA ARG A 79 -7.36 4.56 -16.00
C ARG A 79 -7.69 5.19 -17.35
N ASN A 80 -8.39 4.46 -18.23
CA ASN A 80 -8.82 4.97 -19.53
C ASN A 80 -9.75 6.19 -19.37
N ARG A 81 -10.73 6.13 -18.45
CA ARG A 81 -11.60 7.28 -18.14
C ARG A 81 -10.81 8.51 -17.66
N ARG A 82 -9.82 8.33 -16.80
CA ARG A 82 -8.94 9.41 -16.33
C ARG A 82 -8.10 10.02 -17.44
N GLN A 83 -7.56 9.19 -18.34
CA GLN A 83 -6.80 9.66 -19.50
C GLN A 83 -7.66 10.51 -20.44
N ILE A 84 -8.88 10.07 -20.72
CA ILE A 84 -9.84 10.84 -21.54
C ILE A 84 -10.17 12.17 -20.85
N ALA A 85 -10.50 12.15 -19.56
CA ALA A 85 -10.82 13.37 -18.79
C ALA A 85 -9.65 14.38 -18.78
N ASN A 86 -8.42 13.91 -18.60
CA ASN A 86 -7.23 14.76 -18.61
C ASN A 86 -6.92 15.33 -19.99
N SER A 87 -7.15 14.55 -21.07
CA SER A 87 -6.99 15.02 -22.45
C SER A 87 -8.03 16.05 -22.88
N ASN A 88 -9.19 16.07 -22.24
CA ASN A 88 -10.22 17.07 -22.48
C ASN A 88 -9.97 18.37 -21.70
N LYS A 89 -9.34 18.30 -20.51
CA LYS A 89 -8.94 19.49 -19.72
C LYS A 89 -7.79 20.29 -20.31
N SER A 90 -6.99 19.70 -21.20
CA SER A 90 -5.79 20.33 -21.77
C SER A 90 -6.03 21.02 -23.13
N LYS A 91 -7.30 21.20 -23.55
CA LYS A 91 -7.66 21.83 -24.83
C LYS A 91 -7.98 23.33 -24.76
N ASP A 92 -7.89 23.95 -23.58
CA ASP A 92 -8.23 25.38 -23.38
C ASP A 92 -7.02 26.35 -23.44
N THR A 93 -5.87 25.92 -23.96
CA THR A 93 -4.73 26.82 -24.23
C THR A 93 -4.37 26.83 -25.70
N HIS A 94 -4.38 28.05 -26.27
CA HIS A 94 -4.13 28.47 -27.65
C HIS A 94 -3.41 27.49 -28.60
N ALA A 95 -4.10 27.18 -29.71
CA ALA A 95 -3.62 26.93 -31.07
C ALA A 95 -2.30 26.15 -31.30
N GLN A 96 -2.43 24.93 -31.83
CA GLN A 96 -1.90 24.57 -33.16
C GLN A 96 -2.44 23.20 -33.62
N LYS A 97 -3.05 23.19 -34.82
CA LYS A 97 -3.44 22.00 -35.57
C LYS A 97 -2.19 21.30 -36.11
N ILE A 98 -1.83 20.12 -35.61
CA ILE A 98 -1.11 19.09 -36.40
C ILE A 98 -1.68 17.71 -36.03
N THR A 99 -2.27 17.05 -37.04
CA THR A 99 -2.71 15.65 -37.14
C THR A 99 -3.50 15.05 -35.98
N LYS A 100 -4.83 14.98 -36.15
CA LYS A 100 -5.75 14.19 -35.32
C LYS A 100 -5.43 12.69 -35.44
N LYS A 101 -4.66 12.12 -34.50
CA LYS A 101 -4.86 10.70 -34.13
C LYS A 101 -6.03 10.65 -33.16
N ALA A 102 -7.12 10.01 -33.58
CA ALA A 102 -8.27 9.73 -32.71
C ALA A 102 -7.80 9.06 -31.40
N PRO A 103 -8.24 9.49 -30.22
CA PRO A 103 -7.93 8.79 -28.98
C PRO A 103 -8.95 7.66 -28.80
N THR A 104 -8.89 6.65 -29.66
CA THR A 104 -9.72 5.43 -29.56
C THR A 104 -8.86 4.19 -29.45
N VAL A 105 -7.85 4.25 -28.58
CA VAL A 105 -7.21 3.04 -28.11
C VAL A 105 -7.57 2.89 -26.64
N LEU A 106 -8.63 2.13 -26.37
CA LEU A 106 -8.82 1.49 -25.07
C LEU A 106 -7.51 0.80 -24.75
N SER A 107 -6.71 1.37 -23.85
CA SER A 107 -5.40 0.82 -23.58
C SER A 107 -5.58 -0.58 -22.98
N LYS A 108 -4.82 -1.55 -23.50
CA LYS A 108 -4.82 -2.93 -23.00
C LYS A 108 -4.50 -2.94 -21.50
N ALA A 109 -4.92 -4.01 -20.82
CA ALA A 109 -4.54 -4.27 -19.43
C ALA A 109 -3.03 -4.08 -19.26
N LYS A 110 -2.66 -3.17 -18.37
CA LYS A 110 -1.26 -2.82 -18.11
C LYS A 110 -0.68 -3.84 -17.14
N ARG A 111 0.56 -4.26 -17.37
CA ARG A 111 1.30 -5.08 -16.40
C ARG A 111 1.51 -4.25 -15.12
N THR A 112 1.24 -4.88 -13.98
CA THR A 112 1.36 -4.26 -12.66
C THR A 112 2.43 -4.99 -11.86
N GLU A 113 3.34 -4.22 -11.27
CA GLU A 113 4.40 -4.74 -10.41
C GLU A 113 4.24 -4.20 -8.99
N PHE A 114 4.73 -4.95 -8.02
CA PHE A 114 4.71 -4.53 -6.64
C PHE A 114 5.68 -3.37 -6.41
N ASN A 115 5.14 -2.20 -6.04
CA ASN A 115 5.93 -1.00 -5.82
C ASN A 115 6.36 -0.85 -4.35
N LEU A 116 7.65 -1.03 -4.10
CA LEU A 116 8.26 -0.81 -2.79
C LEU A 116 8.41 0.68 -2.43
N SER A 117 8.44 1.55 -3.44
CA SER A 117 8.69 2.98 -3.27
C SER A 117 7.42 3.79 -2.98
N THR A 118 6.50 3.22 -2.20
CA THR A 118 5.28 3.94 -1.80
C THR A 118 5.51 4.69 -0.49
N PRO A 119 4.87 5.87 -0.31
CA PRO A 119 4.91 6.58 0.96
C PRO A 119 4.49 5.71 2.14
N LYS A 120 3.49 4.83 1.93
CA LYS A 120 2.99 3.90 2.97
C LYS A 120 4.09 3.02 3.55
N LEU A 121 5.00 2.51 2.72
CA LEU A 121 6.08 1.63 3.15
C LEU A 121 7.23 2.42 3.81
N HIS A 122 7.54 3.60 3.29
CA HIS A 122 8.56 4.47 3.90
C HIS A 122 8.14 4.99 5.28
N LEU A 123 6.85 5.29 5.46
CA LEU A 123 6.30 5.76 6.72
C LEU A 123 6.42 4.74 7.86
N LEU A 124 6.60 3.44 7.57
CA LEU A 124 6.79 2.41 8.60
C LEU A 124 8.01 2.69 9.49
N GLY A 125 9.10 3.20 8.90
CA GLY A 125 10.31 3.58 9.63
C GLY A 125 10.13 4.77 10.58
N HIS A 126 9.09 5.58 10.34
CA HIS A 126 8.81 6.76 11.15
C HIS A 126 7.95 6.44 12.39
N TYR A 127 7.40 5.23 12.53
CA TYR A 127 6.54 4.90 13.68
C TYR A 127 7.26 5.03 15.02
N VAL A 128 8.44 4.43 15.17
CA VAL A 128 9.19 4.45 16.43
C VAL A 128 9.56 5.88 16.86
N PRO A 129 10.17 6.73 16.00
CA PRO A 129 10.42 8.11 16.38
C PRO A 129 9.11 8.86 16.64
N THR A 130 8.06 8.71 15.83
CA THR A 130 6.78 9.38 16.11
C THR A 130 6.21 9.01 17.48
N ILE A 131 6.25 7.73 17.88
CA ILE A 131 5.78 7.28 19.18
C ILE A 131 6.65 7.83 20.32
N ARG A 132 7.96 7.94 20.15
CA ARG A 132 8.86 8.52 21.16
C ARG A 132 8.60 10.00 21.39
N TRP A 133 8.29 10.75 20.33
CA TRP A 133 8.11 12.19 20.40
C TRP A 133 6.70 12.60 20.84
N PHE A 134 5.67 11.91 20.36
CA PHE A 134 4.28 12.28 20.56
C PHE A 134 3.50 11.30 21.47
N GLY A 135 4.13 10.22 21.91
CA GLY A 135 3.48 9.14 22.64
C GLY A 135 2.75 8.15 21.73
N ALA A 136 2.20 7.09 22.32
CA ALA A 136 1.29 6.19 21.63
C ALA A 136 0.11 7.00 21.11
N THR A 137 -0.27 6.84 19.85
CA THR A 137 -1.41 7.55 19.29
C THR A 137 -2.68 6.72 19.56
N PRO A 138 -3.44 6.96 20.66
CA PRO A 138 -4.75 6.31 20.79
C PRO A 138 -5.60 6.75 19.60
N GLY A 139 -6.31 5.80 18.98
CA GLY A 139 -7.05 6.02 17.75
C GLY A 139 -7.77 7.36 17.73
N TYR A 140 -7.25 8.31 16.95
CA TYR A 140 -7.93 9.56 16.68
C TYR A 140 -9.28 9.21 16.05
N SER A 141 -10.35 9.47 16.78
CA SER A 141 -11.70 9.52 16.23
C SER A 141 -11.80 10.81 15.44
N THR A 142 -11.95 10.72 14.11
CA THR A 142 -12.25 11.88 13.25
C THR A 142 -13.75 12.10 13.13
N HIS A 143 -14.57 11.57 14.04
CA HIS A 143 -15.99 11.87 14.04
C HIS A 143 -16.16 13.38 14.29
N HIS A 144 -16.59 14.10 13.26
CA HIS A 144 -17.12 15.45 13.42
C HIS A 144 -18.29 15.37 14.40
N VAL A 145 -18.12 15.93 15.60
CA VAL A 145 -19.25 16.20 16.49
C VAL A 145 -20.06 17.31 15.80
N SER A 146 -21.10 16.93 15.07
CA SER A 146 -22.16 17.86 14.70
C SER A 146 -23.05 18.01 15.92
N SER A 147 -22.85 19.07 16.69
CA SER A 147 -23.83 19.52 17.67
C SER A 147 -25.03 20.08 16.92
N SER A 148 -25.97 19.20 16.59
CA SER A 148 -27.33 19.62 16.26
C SER A 148 -28.03 19.94 17.58
N ASN A 149 -28.16 21.23 17.89
CA ASN A 149 -29.09 21.70 18.92
C ASN A 149 -30.48 21.21 18.53
N VAL A 150 -31.02 20.29 19.32
CA VAL A 150 -32.44 19.94 19.30
C VAL A 150 -33.16 20.99 20.14
N ILE A 151 -34.28 21.45 19.57
CA ILE A 151 -35.22 22.50 20.00
C ILE A 151 -35.57 22.39 21.49
#